data_AF-A0A192H656-F1
#
_entry.id   AF-A0A192H656-F1
#
_cell.length_a   1.000
_cell.length_b   1.000
_cell.length_c   1.000
_cell.angle_alpha   90.00
_cell.angle_beta   90.00
_cell.angle_gamma   90.00
#
_symmetry.space_group_name_H-M   'P 1'
#
loop_
_entity.id
_entity.type
_entity.pdbx_description
1 polymer ?
#
loop_
_entity_poly.entity_id
_entity_poly.type
_entity_poly.pdbx_seq_one_letter_code
_entity_poly.pdbx_strand_id
1 'polypeptide(L)'
;MSGLLNNPNLKKQPKTDPLDRGQDIKPKNTFTTDDLKSNNGKPSKPGKSVADSVTFYANVRINNHIKNKAEALSGIGLYKSQKDAIDNALDYLIDSLDAEDKRKFTFQLDILESRDARTRGK
;
A
#
# COMPACT_ATOMS: atom_id res chain seq x y z
N MET A 1 41.24 26.44 51.20
CA MET A 1 41.08 26.63 49.74
C MET A 1 39.63 27.03 49.44
N SER A 2 39.35 28.33 49.36
CA SER A 2 38.02 28.84 49.07
C SER A 2 38.20 30.03 48.13
N GLY A 3 37.93 29.84 46.84
CA GLY A 3 38.27 30.87 45.84
C GLY A 3 37.77 30.65 44.42
N LEU A 4 36.86 29.72 44.17
CA LEU A 4 36.37 29.43 42.81
C LEU A 4 34.85 29.58 42.63
N LEU A 5 34.16 30.32 43.52
CA LEU A 5 32.69 30.44 43.48
C LEU A 5 32.13 31.76 42.93
N ASN A 6 32.96 32.67 42.41
CA ASN A 6 32.45 33.92 41.84
C ASN A 6 32.78 34.04 40.36
N ASN A 7 31.86 33.56 39.51
CA ASN A 7 31.83 33.89 38.09
C ASN A 7 31.04 35.21 37.90
N PRO A 8 31.69 36.31 37.49
CA PRO A 8 31.06 37.63 37.37
C PRO A 8 30.07 37.75 36.19
N ASN A 9 30.00 36.76 35.29
CA ASN A 9 29.03 36.71 34.19
C ASN A 9 27.71 36.02 34.57
N LEU A 10 27.54 35.55 35.81
CA LEU A 10 26.28 35.02 36.34
C LEU A 10 25.32 36.13 36.82
N LYS A 11 25.48 37.36 36.32
CA LYS A 11 24.42 38.37 36.44
C LYS A 11 23.19 37.81 35.75
N LYS A 12 22.20 37.43 36.56
CA LYS A 12 20.84 37.02 36.17
C LYS A 12 20.36 37.97 35.08
N GLN A 13 20.53 37.56 33.82
CA GLN A 13 19.78 38.15 32.73
C GLN A 13 18.31 37.92 33.13
N PRO A 14 17.47 38.95 33.26
CA PRO A 14 16.03 38.70 33.31
C PRO A 14 15.75 37.83 32.08
N LYS A 15 14.94 36.78 32.23
CA LYS A 15 14.47 36.00 31.07
C LYS A 15 13.76 37.01 30.16
N THR A 16 14.47 37.59 29.22
CA THR A 16 13.89 38.44 28.21
C THR A 16 12.97 37.51 27.44
N ASP A 17 11.73 37.96 27.34
CA ASP A 17 10.63 37.26 26.67
C ASP A 17 11.17 36.58 25.41
N PRO A 18 10.87 35.28 25.18
CA PRO A 18 11.36 34.60 24.00
C PRO A 18 10.86 35.39 22.79
N LEU A 19 11.79 35.80 21.92
CA LEU A 19 11.61 36.38 20.58
C LEU A 19 10.15 36.51 20.12
N ASP A 20 9.69 37.70 19.72
CA ASP A 20 8.34 37.92 19.19
C ASP A 20 8.02 36.93 18.07
N ARG A 21 7.21 35.91 18.39
CA ARG A 21 6.83 34.81 17.49
C ARG A 21 5.56 35.13 16.70
N GLY A 22 5.07 36.37 16.78
CA GLY A 22 3.78 36.76 16.24
C GLY A 22 2.61 36.18 17.03
N GLN A 23 1.41 36.31 16.46
CA GLN A 23 0.19 35.83 17.10
C GLN A 23 0.14 34.29 17.08
N ASP A 24 -0.22 33.71 18.23
CA ASP A 24 -0.38 32.27 18.40
C ASP A 24 -1.52 31.75 17.50
N ILE A 25 -1.18 31.02 16.42
CA ILE A 25 -2.17 30.51 15.47
C ILE A 25 -2.76 29.22 16.04
N LYS A 26 -3.96 29.32 16.62
CA LYS A 26 -4.74 28.16 17.05
C LYS A 26 -5.71 27.73 15.95
N PRO A 27 -5.89 26.42 15.71
CA PRO A 27 -6.87 25.93 14.75
C PRO A 27 -8.27 26.35 15.18
N LYS A 28 -9.11 26.76 14.21
CA LYS A 28 -10.48 27.21 14.49
C LYS A 28 -11.34 26.10 15.10
N ASN A 29 -11.08 24.85 14.70
CA ASN A 29 -11.80 23.67 15.18
C ASN A 29 -10.78 22.62 15.64
N THR A 30 -11.06 21.97 16.77
CA THR A 30 -10.29 20.84 17.29
C THR A 30 -11.13 19.59 17.18
N PHE A 31 -10.50 18.48 16.80
CA PHE A 31 -11.19 17.20 16.68
C PHE A 31 -11.49 16.65 18.07
N THR A 32 -12.74 16.29 18.33
CA THR A 32 -13.20 15.73 19.61
C THR A 32 -13.73 14.31 19.44
N THR A 33 -13.85 13.57 20.55
CA THR A 33 -14.35 12.18 20.51
C THR A 33 -15.80 12.06 20.01
N ASP A 34 -16.54 13.16 19.97
CA ASP A 34 -17.90 13.18 19.41
C ASP A 34 -17.90 13.29 17.88
N ASP A 35 -16.83 13.82 17.28
CA ASP A 35 -16.64 13.84 15.83
C ASP A 35 -16.38 12.44 15.26
N LEU A 36 -15.90 11.50 16.08
CA LEU A 36 -15.81 10.08 15.72
C LEU A 36 -17.20 9.45 15.50
N LYS A 37 -18.24 9.96 16.16
CA LYS A 37 -19.60 9.38 16.12
C LYS A 37 -20.46 9.99 15.01
N SER A 38 -20.13 11.18 14.52
CA SER A 38 -20.94 11.91 13.52
C SER A 38 -20.79 11.37 12.10
N ASN A 39 -19.74 10.56 11.84
CA ASN A 39 -19.50 9.96 10.51
C ASN A 39 -20.37 8.72 10.21
N ASN A 40 -21.28 8.33 11.10
CA ASN A 40 -22.15 7.16 10.90
C ASN A 40 -23.36 7.42 9.97
N GLY A 41 -23.51 8.60 9.38
CA GLY A 41 -24.78 9.01 8.74
C GLY A 41 -24.75 9.41 7.27
N LYS A 42 -23.59 9.53 6.62
CA LYS A 42 -23.54 9.79 5.17
C LYS A 42 -22.58 8.80 4.54
N PRO A 43 -23.06 7.81 3.77
CA PRO A 43 -22.17 7.15 2.83
C PRO A 43 -21.61 8.27 1.96
N SER A 44 -20.30 8.49 2.02
CA SER A 44 -19.61 9.16 0.94
C SER A 44 -20.14 8.54 -0.33
N LYS A 45 -20.82 9.31 -1.19
CA LYS A 45 -21.31 8.84 -2.49
C LYS A 45 -20.24 7.91 -3.04
N PRO A 46 -20.52 6.63 -3.38
CA PRO A 46 -19.50 5.76 -3.90
C PRO A 46 -18.97 6.49 -5.13
N GLY A 47 -17.77 7.07 -5.00
CA GLY A 47 -17.08 7.67 -6.11
C GLY A 47 -16.93 6.52 -7.07
N LYS A 48 -17.69 6.58 -8.18
CA LYS A 48 -17.73 5.67 -9.32
C LYS A 48 -16.76 4.52 -9.09
N SER A 49 -17.25 3.39 -8.56
CA SER A 49 -16.41 2.23 -8.22
C SER A 49 -15.53 1.94 -9.43
N VAL A 50 -14.28 2.37 -9.34
CA VAL A 50 -13.29 2.05 -10.36
C VAL A 50 -13.17 0.55 -10.22
N ALA A 51 -13.51 -0.20 -11.27
CA ALA A 51 -13.37 -1.65 -11.22
C ALA A 51 -11.93 -1.94 -10.76
N ASP A 52 -11.77 -2.61 -9.63
CA ASP A 52 -10.46 -2.80 -8.99
C ASP A 52 -9.52 -3.64 -9.87
N SER A 53 -10.08 -4.43 -10.80
CA SER A 53 -9.35 -5.19 -11.81
C SER A 53 -10.03 -5.13 -13.18
N VAL A 54 -9.23 -5.25 -14.24
CA VAL A 54 -9.68 -5.28 -15.64
C VAL A 54 -9.04 -6.48 -16.32
N THR A 55 -9.85 -7.33 -16.96
CA THR A 55 -9.36 -8.49 -17.70
C THR A 55 -9.25 -8.19 -19.19
N PHE A 56 -8.11 -8.53 -19.80
CA PHE A 56 -7.89 -8.41 -21.23
C PHE A 56 -6.91 -9.51 -21.70
N TYR A 57 -6.91 -9.78 -23.01
CA TYR A 57 -5.95 -10.73 -23.57
C TYR A 57 -4.52 -10.20 -23.49
N ALA A 58 -3.63 -10.98 -22.89
CA ALA A 58 -2.21 -10.68 -22.79
C ALA A 58 -1.38 -11.86 -23.34
N ASN A 59 -0.29 -11.54 -24.02
CA ASN A 59 0.62 -12.52 -24.58
C ASN A 59 1.93 -12.54 -23.78
N VAL A 60 2.39 -13.73 -23.40
CA VAL A 60 3.70 -13.94 -22.77
C VAL A 60 4.62 -14.64 -23.77
N ARG A 61 5.80 -14.07 -24.03
CA ARG A 61 6.81 -14.73 -24.87
C ARG A 61 7.52 -15.81 -24.08
N ILE A 62 7.37 -17.06 -24.51
CA ILE A 62 7.93 -18.25 -23.86
C ILE A 62 8.66 -19.13 -24.88
N ASN A 63 9.51 -20.04 -24.40
CA ASN A 63 10.16 -21.02 -25.27
C ASN A 63 9.23 -22.20 -25.61
N ASN A 64 9.63 -22.99 -26.60
CA ASN A 64 8.89 -24.17 -27.07
C ASN A 64 8.72 -25.23 -25.97
N HIS A 65 9.71 -25.43 -25.10
CA HIS A 65 9.66 -26.44 -24.05
C HIS A 65 8.56 -26.16 -23.03
N ILE A 66 8.39 -24.90 -22.62
CA ILE A 66 7.31 -24.49 -21.70
C ILE A 66 5.95 -24.68 -22.36
N LYS A 67 5.82 -24.25 -23.63
CA LYS A 67 4.59 -24.45 -24.41
C LYS A 67 4.23 -25.94 -24.49
N ASN A 68 5.20 -26.79 -24.86
CA ASN A 68 4.98 -28.22 -25.03
C ASN A 68 4.62 -28.92 -23.72
N LYS A 69 5.14 -28.45 -22.57
CA LYS A 69 4.72 -28.95 -21.25
C LYS A 69 3.25 -28.66 -20.98
N ALA A 70 2.81 -27.41 -21.16
CA ALA A 70 1.41 -27.03 -20.99
C ALA A 70 0.49 -27.78 -21.95
N GLU A 71 0.94 -27.98 -23.20
CA GLU A 71 0.22 -28.74 -24.22
C GLU A 71 0.11 -30.23 -23.86
N ALA A 72 1.19 -30.85 -23.40
CA ALA A 72 1.18 -32.25 -22.98
C ALA A 72 0.25 -32.49 -21.79
N LEU A 73 0.23 -31.56 -20.81
CA LEU A 73 -0.67 -31.63 -19.67
C LEU A 73 -2.15 -31.59 -20.09
N SER A 74 -2.48 -30.79 -21.09
CA SER A 74 -3.82 -30.80 -21.68
C SER A 74 -4.08 -32.07 -22.51
N GLY A 75 -3.08 -32.53 -23.26
CA GLY A 75 -3.17 -33.72 -24.12
C GLY A 75 -3.40 -35.04 -23.35
N ILE A 76 -2.87 -35.16 -22.13
CA ILE A 76 -3.15 -36.31 -21.25
C ILE A 76 -4.48 -36.18 -20.48
N GLY A 77 -5.23 -35.10 -20.70
CA GLY A 77 -6.57 -34.88 -20.14
C GLY A 77 -6.60 -34.36 -18.71
N LEU A 78 -5.46 -33.93 -18.13
CA LEU A 78 -5.45 -33.32 -16.79
C LEU A 78 -6.08 -31.93 -16.77
N TYR A 79 -5.93 -31.16 -17.85
CA TYR A 79 -6.45 -29.80 -17.96
C TYR A 79 -7.17 -29.57 -19.28
N LYS A 80 -8.17 -28.67 -19.25
CA LYS A 80 -9.03 -28.41 -20.42
C LYS A 80 -8.30 -27.63 -21.52
N SER A 81 -7.27 -26.88 -21.16
CA SER A 81 -6.48 -26.08 -22.10
C SER A 81 -5.09 -25.76 -21.53
N GLN A 82 -4.20 -25.25 -22.38
CA GLN A 82 -2.89 -24.75 -21.94
C GLN A 82 -3.02 -23.60 -20.94
N LYS A 83 -4.03 -22.71 -21.12
CA LYS A 83 -4.32 -21.62 -20.17
C LYS A 83 -4.64 -22.19 -18.79
N ASP A 84 -5.57 -23.15 -18.76
CA ASP A 84 -6.04 -23.80 -17.53
C ASP A 84 -4.89 -24.50 -16.79
N ALA A 85 -4.01 -25.19 -17.52
CA ALA A 85 -2.81 -25.80 -16.96
C ALA A 85 -1.85 -24.79 -16.32
N ILE A 86 -1.66 -23.63 -16.95
CA ILE A 86 -0.78 -22.57 -16.43
C ILE A 86 -1.41 -21.91 -15.19
N ASP A 87 -2.72 -21.65 -15.23
CA ASP A 87 -3.49 -21.04 -14.12
C ASP A 87 -3.34 -21.89 -12.84
N ASN A 88 -3.65 -23.18 -12.95
CA ASN A 88 -3.53 -24.12 -11.83
C ASN A 88 -2.08 -24.29 -11.34
N ALA A 89 -1.09 -24.22 -12.24
CA ALA A 89 0.31 -24.30 -11.85
C ALA A 89 0.77 -23.06 -11.05
N LEU A 90 0.26 -21.88 -11.40
CA LEU A 90 0.52 -20.65 -10.66
C LEU A 90 -0.16 -20.69 -9.30
N ASP A 91 -1.44 -21.10 -9.24
CA ASP A 91 -2.17 -21.24 -7.98
C ASP A 91 -1.48 -22.22 -7.03
N TYR A 92 -1.07 -23.39 -7.55
CA TYR A 92 -0.32 -24.37 -6.76
C TYR A 92 0.98 -23.79 -6.20
N LEU A 93 1.73 -23.04 -7.00
CA LEU A 93 2.95 -22.39 -6.54
C LEU A 93 2.65 -21.36 -5.44
N ILE A 94 1.65 -20.49 -5.64
CA ILE A 94 1.25 -19.45 -4.68
C ILE A 94 0.80 -20.07 -3.36
N ASP A 95 0.08 -21.19 -3.41
CA ASP A 95 -0.36 -21.91 -2.22
C ASP A 95 0.78 -22.62 -1.49
N SER A 96 1.86 -22.95 -2.20
CA SER A 96 3.07 -23.53 -1.59
C SER A 96 4.02 -22.49 -0.97
N LEU A 97 3.80 -21.19 -1.18
CA LEU A 97 4.63 -20.13 -0.62
C LEU A 97 4.45 -20.03 0.91
N ASP A 98 5.47 -19.53 1.59
CA ASP A 98 5.35 -19.17 3.00
C ASP A 98 4.45 -17.93 3.20
N ALA A 99 4.09 -17.67 4.45
CA ALA A 99 3.18 -16.56 4.76
C ALA A 99 3.75 -15.19 4.39
N GLU A 100 5.08 -15.03 4.47
CA GLU A 100 5.73 -13.75 4.18
C GLU A 100 5.75 -13.48 2.67
N ASP A 101 6.14 -14.46 1.86
CA ASP A 101 6.21 -14.35 0.41
C ASP A 101 4.81 -14.31 -0.22
N LYS A 102 3.83 -15.03 0.35
CA LYS A 102 2.42 -14.90 -0.07
C LYS A 102 1.89 -13.48 0.16
N ARG A 103 2.29 -12.82 1.26
CA ARG A 103 1.95 -11.41 1.51
C ARG A 103 2.62 -10.47 0.51
N LYS A 104 3.92 -10.66 0.22
CA LYS A 104 4.64 -9.86 -0.79
C LYS A 104 4.02 -10.03 -2.17
N PHE A 105 3.68 -11.26 -2.55
CA PHE A 105 3.00 -11.58 -3.79
C PHE A 105 1.68 -10.85 -3.92
N THR A 106 0.81 -10.94 -2.90
CA THR A 106 -0.52 -10.30 -2.90
C THR A 106 -0.40 -8.79 -3.08
N PHE A 107 0.50 -8.16 -2.32
CA PHE A 107 0.76 -6.73 -2.45
C PHE A 107 1.24 -6.33 -3.85
N GLN A 108 2.14 -7.12 -4.44
CA GLN A 108 2.64 -6.86 -5.79
C GLN A 108 1.55 -7.05 -6.85
N LEU A 109 0.67 -8.04 -6.69
CA LEU A 109 -0.47 -8.29 -7.56
C LEU A 109 -1.45 -7.11 -7.54
N ASP A 110 -1.83 -6.65 -6.35
CA ASP A 110 -2.76 -5.52 -6.16
C ASP A 110 -2.26 -4.25 -6.86
N ILE A 111 -0.95 -3.97 -6.79
CA ILE A 111 -0.33 -2.82 -7.47
C ILE A 111 -0.48 -2.94 -9.00
N LEU A 112 -0.23 -4.13 -9.55
CA LEU A 112 -0.30 -4.37 -10.99
C LEU A 112 -1.74 -4.28 -11.49
N GLU A 113 -2.69 -4.89 -10.78
CA GLU A 113 -4.12 -4.82 -11.12
C GLU A 113 -4.66 -3.39 -11.02
N SER A 114 -4.30 -2.66 -9.97
CA SER A 114 -4.66 -1.24 -9.81
C SER A 114 -4.11 -0.38 -10.96
N ARG A 115 -2.88 -0.65 -11.41
CA ARG A 115 -2.27 0.06 -12.54
C ARG A 115 -3.02 -0.24 -13.83
N ASP A 116 -3.35 -1.51 -14.05
CA ASP A 116 -4.03 -1.96 -15.25
C ASP A 116 -5.48 -1.43 -15.29
N ALA A 117 -6.18 -1.41 -14.16
CA ALA A 117 -7.48 -0.76 -14.02
C ALA A 117 -7.44 0.74 -14.36
N ARG A 118 -6.40 1.46 -13.92
CA ARG A 118 -6.24 2.89 -14.24
C ARG A 118 -5.92 3.17 -15.71
N THR A 119 -5.17 2.28 -16.34
CA THR A 119 -4.69 2.47 -17.73
C THR A 119 -5.62 1.91 -18.78
N ARG A 120 -6.37 0.84 -18.46
CA ARG A 120 -7.24 0.10 -19.38
C ARG A 120 -8.73 0.16 -19.00
N GLY A 121 -9.08 0.57 -17.79
CA GLY A 121 -10.47 0.70 -17.31
C GLY A 121 -11.15 2.03 -17.67
N LYS A 122 -10.67 2.72 -18.71
CA LYS A 122 -11.29 3.95 -19.23
C LYS A 122 -12.02 3.69 -20.53
#